data_AF-A0A1S9B2E2-F1
#
_entry.id   AF-A0A1S9B2E2-F1
#
_cell.length_a   1.000
_cell.length_b   1.000
_cell.length_c   1.000
_cell.angle_alpha   90.00
_cell.angle_beta   90.00
_cell.angle_gamma   90.00
#
_symmetry.space_group_name_H-M   'P 1'
#
loop_
_entity.id
_entity.type
_entity.pdbx_description
1 polymer ?
#
loop_
_entity_poly.entity_id
_entity_poly.type
_entity_poly.pdbx_seq_one_letter_code
_entity_poly.pdbx_strand_id
1 'polypeptide(L)'
;MILGGPHVGKTHYVGQLYLRLTDKRRAAQYALQMTVPPTDLTAINHIIQRLREGRSAGHTPSGFNEVISFTVADRQGQQVALTFPDYAGEQVQSLVRNYLIPPRWQEMISQANEWLLFIRPDEIKPLEDVTNRSRSHLVEQRPRAKEALAQGELSAPAFYIELLQMLR
;
A
#
# COMPACT_ATOMS: atom_id res chain seq x y z
N MET A 1 -8.91 -5.26 4.25
CA MET A 1 -7.69 -5.45 3.45
C MET A 1 -6.99 -4.11 3.23
N ILE A 2 -5.65 -4.08 3.25
CA ILE A 2 -4.86 -2.84 3.16
C ILE A 2 -4.06 -2.84 1.85
N LEU A 3 -4.22 -1.78 1.06
CA LEU A 3 -3.75 -1.69 -0.32
C LEU A 3 -2.95 -0.41 -0.57
N GLY A 4 -2.19 -0.40 -1.66
CA GLY A 4 -1.50 0.79 -2.17
C GLY A 4 -0.26 0.44 -2.99
N GLY A 5 0.17 1.34 -3.87
CA GLY A 5 1.38 1.17 -4.67
C GLY A 5 2.66 1.12 -3.82
N PRO A 6 3.84 0.90 -4.42
CA PRO A 6 5.09 0.94 -3.70
C PRO A 6 5.35 2.34 -3.16
N HIS A 7 6.23 2.42 -2.16
CA HIS A 7 6.63 3.66 -1.50
C HIS A 7 5.54 4.42 -0.75
N VAL A 8 4.25 4.07 -0.80
CA VAL A 8 3.18 4.82 -0.09
C VAL A 8 3.19 4.71 1.45
N GLY A 9 4.19 4.04 2.05
CA GLY A 9 4.37 3.98 3.51
C GLY A 9 3.77 2.76 4.22
N LYS A 10 3.18 1.78 3.50
CA LYS A 10 2.57 0.57 4.09
C LYS A 10 3.52 -0.19 5.01
N THR A 11 4.75 -0.44 4.55
CA THR A 11 5.78 -1.17 5.31
C THR A 11 6.13 -0.50 6.65
N HIS A 12 6.24 0.84 6.64
CA HIS A 12 6.49 1.59 7.87
C HIS A 12 5.26 1.56 8.79
N TYR A 13 4.07 1.73 8.21
CA TYR A 13 2.82 1.69 8.94
C TYR A 13 2.63 0.36 9.67
N VAL A 14 2.77 -0.78 8.97
CA VAL A 14 2.55 -2.11 9.57
C VAL A 14 3.56 -2.39 10.69
N GLY A 15 4.84 -2.05 10.50
CA GLY A 15 5.86 -2.24 11.54
C GLY A 15 5.60 -1.40 12.78
N GLN A 16 5.25 -0.13 12.60
CA GLN A 16 4.94 0.78 13.70
C GLN A 16 3.62 0.42 14.41
N LEU A 17 2.61 0.02 13.66
CA LEU A 17 1.34 -0.46 14.20
C LEU A 17 1.57 -1.70 15.07
N TYR A 18 2.30 -2.69 14.54
CA TYR A 18 2.62 -3.91 15.27
C TYR A 18 3.40 -3.63 16.56
N LEU A 19 4.44 -2.78 16.51
CA LEU A 19 5.20 -2.39 17.71
C LEU A 19 4.32 -1.75 18.80
N ARG A 20 3.34 -0.93 18.42
CA ARG A 20 2.40 -0.33 19.38
C ARG A 20 1.44 -1.37 19.96
N LEU A 21 0.89 -2.23 19.11
CA LEU A 21 -0.06 -3.28 19.53
C LEU A 21 0.58 -4.33 20.45
N THR A 22 1.90 -4.50 20.37
CA THR A 22 2.68 -5.44 21.19
C THR A 22 3.32 -4.82 22.44
N ASP A 23 3.25 -3.49 22.60
CA ASP A 23 3.80 -2.81 23.78
C ASP A 23 2.90 -2.99 25.00
N LYS A 24 3.20 -4.04 25.77
CA LYS A 24 2.48 -4.40 27.01
C LYS A 24 2.45 -3.27 28.05
N ARG A 25 3.44 -2.37 28.06
CA ARG A 25 3.51 -1.28 29.05
C ARG A 25 2.44 -0.22 28.81
N ARG A 26 1.97 -0.10 27.57
CA ARG A 26 0.99 0.90 27.14
C ARG A 26 -0.31 0.28 26.64
N ALA A 27 -0.45 -1.04 26.68
CA ALA A 27 -1.61 -1.77 26.15
C ALA A 27 -2.95 -1.27 26.70
N ALA A 28 -3.01 -0.87 27.98
CA ALA A 28 -4.23 -0.32 28.59
C ALA A 28 -4.62 1.08 28.05
N GLN A 29 -3.68 1.82 27.45
CA GLN A 29 -3.91 3.17 26.93
C GLN A 29 -4.42 3.14 25.48
N TYR A 30 -4.12 2.09 24.73
CA TYR A 30 -4.52 1.98 23.33
C TYR A 30 -6.01 1.63 23.18
N ALA A 31 -6.63 2.16 22.13
CA ALA A 31 -8.02 1.87 21.79
C ALA A 31 -8.18 0.48 21.15
N LEU A 32 -7.10 -0.03 20.54
CA LEU A 32 -7.04 -1.32 19.87
C LEU A 32 -6.02 -2.22 20.56
N GLN A 33 -6.36 -3.50 20.70
CA GLN A 33 -5.48 -4.54 21.23
C GLN A 33 -5.41 -5.71 20.26
N MET A 34 -4.22 -6.26 20.06
CA MET A 34 -4.07 -7.44 19.20
C MET A 34 -4.61 -8.68 19.91
N THR A 35 -5.58 -9.34 19.29
CA THR A 35 -6.21 -10.56 19.79
C THR A 35 -5.66 -11.81 19.13
N VAL A 36 -5.34 -11.72 17.83
CA VAL A 36 -4.72 -12.82 17.06
C VAL A 36 -3.43 -12.29 16.44
N PRO A 37 -2.25 -12.79 16.84
CA PRO A 37 -1.00 -12.38 16.24
C PRO A 37 -0.84 -12.94 14.82
N PRO A 38 0.07 -12.38 14.01
CA PRO A 38 0.46 -12.98 12.75
C PRO A 38 1.02 -14.38 12.94
N THR A 39 0.68 -15.29 12.02
CA THR A 39 1.17 -16.67 12.01
C THR A 39 2.65 -16.74 11.66
N ASP A 40 3.12 -15.82 10.81
CA ASP A 40 4.52 -15.65 10.46
C ASP A 40 4.97 -14.24 10.82
N LEU A 41 6.06 -14.16 11.60
CA LEU A 41 6.67 -12.91 12.02
C LEU A 41 7.92 -12.56 11.21
N THR A 42 8.33 -13.38 10.25
CA THR A 42 9.58 -13.20 9.50
C THR A 42 9.61 -11.85 8.79
N ALA A 43 8.58 -11.55 8.00
CA ALA A 43 8.43 -10.26 7.34
C ALA A 43 8.39 -9.08 8.34
N ILE A 44 7.61 -9.22 9.42
CA ILE A 44 7.46 -8.16 10.44
C ILE A 44 8.78 -7.92 11.19
N ASN A 45 9.50 -8.97 11.57
CA ASN A 45 10.78 -8.85 12.27
C ASN A 45 11.83 -8.17 11.41
N HIS A 46 11.89 -8.48 10.11
CA HIS A 46 12.76 -7.78 9.17
C HIS A 46 12.41 -6.28 9.09
N ILE A 47 11.12 -5.93 9.02
CA ILE A 47 10.65 -4.53 9.04
C ILE A 47 11.09 -3.84 10.34
N ILE A 48 10.85 -4.46 11.49
CA ILE A 48 11.20 -3.90 12.80
C ILE A 48 12.71 -3.70 12.92
N GLN A 49 13.53 -4.64 12.44
CA GLN A 49 14.97 -4.52 12.45
C GLN A 49 15.43 -3.29 11.65
N ARG A 50 14.92 -3.12 10.43
CA ARG A 50 15.21 -1.94 9.59
C ARG A 50 14.84 -0.64 10.30
N LEU A 51 13.63 -0.59 10.88
CA LEU A 51 13.15 0.57 11.63
C LEU A 51 14.05 0.89 12.84
N ARG A 52 14.55 -0.12 13.56
CA ARG A 52 15.47 0.05 14.69
C ARG A 52 16.84 0.59 14.26
N GLU A 53 17.29 0.23 13.07
CA GLU A 53 18.54 0.74 12.47
C GLU A 53 18.39 2.17 11.93
N GLY A 54 17.22 2.81 12.07
CA GLY A 54 16.94 4.12 11.47
C GLY A 54 16.88 4.07 9.94
N ARG A 55 16.72 2.86 9.37
CA ARG A 55 16.67 2.65 7.92
C ARG A 55 15.23 2.48 7.47
N SER A 56 14.95 3.00 6.28
CA SER A 56 13.74 2.61 5.55
C SER A 56 13.76 1.09 5.37
N ALA A 57 12.62 0.44 5.60
CA ALA A 57 12.44 -0.94 5.22
C ALA A 57 12.63 -1.02 3.69
N GLY A 58 13.81 -1.49 3.26
CA GLY A 58 14.17 -1.54 1.85
C GLY A 58 13.27 -2.50 1.06
N HIS A 59 13.42 -2.50 -0.27
CA HIS A 59 12.74 -3.47 -1.13
C HIS A 59 12.93 -4.88 -0.58
N THR A 60 11.84 -5.54 -0.23
CA THR A 60 11.86 -6.94 0.15
C THR A 60 12.33 -7.74 -1.06
N PRO A 61 13.32 -8.64 -0.93
CA PRO A 61 13.62 -9.61 -1.99
C PRO A 61 12.32 -10.31 -2.40
N SER A 62 12.09 -10.41 -3.69
CA SER A 62 10.87 -10.85 -4.39
C SER A 62 10.43 -12.31 -4.14
N GLY A 63 10.75 -12.88 -2.97
CA GLY A 63 10.40 -14.24 -2.56
C GLY A 63 9.51 -14.35 -1.32
N PHE A 64 9.27 -13.26 -0.57
CA PHE A 64 8.33 -13.30 0.56
C PHE A 64 6.90 -13.17 0.07
N ASN A 65 6.31 -14.31 -0.28
CA ASN A 65 4.92 -14.46 -0.65
C ASN A 65 3.99 -14.42 0.59
N GLU A 66 4.39 -13.71 1.65
CA GLU A 66 3.74 -13.70 2.96
C GLU A 66 2.78 -12.53 3.06
N VAL A 67 1.50 -12.87 3.03
CA VAL A 67 0.42 -11.99 3.47
C VAL A 67 0.62 -11.78 4.97
N ILE A 68 0.80 -10.53 5.40
CA ILE A 68 0.77 -10.22 6.83
C ILE A 68 -0.69 -10.10 7.23
N SER A 69 -1.14 -10.89 8.21
CA SER A 69 -2.49 -10.81 8.75
C SER A 69 -2.47 -10.90 10.26
N PHE A 70 -3.23 -10.04 10.94
CA PHE A 70 -3.45 -10.13 12.38
C PHE A 70 -4.79 -9.50 12.75
N THR A 71 -5.36 -9.92 13.87
CA THR A 71 -6.66 -9.42 14.35
C THR A 71 -6.45 -8.49 15.52
N VAL A 72 -7.14 -7.35 15.50
CA VAL A 72 -7.24 -6.43 16.62
C VAL A 72 -8.68 -6.33 17.08
N ALA A 73 -8.88 -6.04 18.36
CA ALA A 73 -10.17 -5.73 18.94
C ALA A 73 -10.16 -4.34 19.57
N ASP A 74 -11.30 -3.65 19.52
CA ASP A 74 -11.52 -2.45 20.31
C ASP A 74 -11.90 -2.76 21.77
N ARG A 75 -12.16 -1.72 22.56
CA ARG A 75 -12.59 -1.86 23.97
C ARG A 75 -13.97 -2.51 24.15
N GLN A 76 -14.79 -2.53 23.10
CA GLN A 76 -16.11 -3.16 23.08
C GLN A 76 -16.04 -4.63 22.62
N GLY A 77 -14.84 -5.12 22.27
CA GLY A 77 -14.61 -6.46 21.75
C GLY A 77 -14.92 -6.63 20.27
N GLN A 78 -15.19 -5.54 19.53
CA GLN A 78 -15.38 -5.59 18.09
C GLN A 78 -14.05 -5.89 17.42
N GLN A 79 -14.01 -6.94 16.60
CA GLN A 79 -12.79 -7.44 15.98
C GLN A 79 -12.67 -7.01 14.54
N VAL A 80 -11.46 -6.70 14.12
CA VAL A 80 -11.11 -6.48 12.71
C VAL A 80 -9.82 -7.20 12.36
N ALA A 81 -9.88 -7.99 11.29
CA ALA A 81 -8.70 -8.62 10.71
C ALA A 81 -8.02 -7.63 9.74
N LEU A 82 -6.76 -7.31 10.03
CA LEU A 82 -5.93 -6.45 9.20
C LEU A 82 -5.04 -7.32 8.32
N THR A 83 -5.37 -7.38 7.03
CA THR A 83 -4.66 -8.17 6.03
C THR A 83 -3.92 -7.26 5.05
N PHE A 84 -2.61 -7.48 4.92
CA PHE A 84 -1.69 -6.80 4.01
C PHE A 84 -1.24 -7.83 2.96
N PRO A 85 -1.96 -7.95 1.83
CA PRO A 85 -1.69 -8.96 0.81
C PRO A 85 -0.35 -8.77 0.10
N ASP A 86 0.09 -7.52 -0.01
CA ASP A 86 1.35 -7.10 -0.59
C ASP A 86 1.84 -5.86 0.14
N TYR A 87 2.59 -6.09 1.21
CA TYR A 87 3.05 -4.99 2.06
C TYR A 87 4.09 -4.10 1.35
N ALA A 88 4.78 -4.62 0.34
CA ALA A 88 5.72 -3.86 -0.49
C ALA A 88 5.01 -3.01 -1.56
N GLY A 89 3.87 -3.46 -2.09
CA GLY A 89 3.09 -2.76 -3.12
C GLY A 89 3.49 -3.09 -4.56
N GLU A 90 4.46 -3.98 -4.76
CA GLU A 90 4.96 -4.39 -6.08
C GLU A 90 3.93 -5.26 -6.83
N GLN A 91 3.21 -6.12 -6.12
CA GLN A 91 2.13 -6.91 -6.72
C GLN A 91 0.94 -6.02 -7.08
N VAL A 92 0.62 -5.00 -6.27
CA VAL A 92 -0.44 -4.04 -6.62
C VAL A 92 -0.13 -3.33 -7.94
N GLN A 93 1.15 -3.02 -8.20
CA GLN A 93 1.55 -2.48 -9.51
C GLN A 93 1.34 -3.48 -10.65
N SER A 94 1.66 -4.76 -10.44
CA SER A 94 1.52 -5.77 -11.48
C SER A 94 0.06 -6.08 -11.82
N LEU A 95 -0.87 -5.96 -10.86
CA LEU A 95 -2.31 -6.04 -11.12
C LEU A 95 -2.71 -5.03 -12.20
N VAL A 96 -2.42 -3.75 -11.95
CA VAL A 96 -2.82 -2.65 -12.82
C VAL A 96 -2.07 -2.67 -14.14
N ARG A 97 -0.75 -2.91 -14.13
CA ARG A 97 0.06 -2.96 -15.37
C ARG A 97 -0.40 -4.08 -16.31
N ASN A 98 -0.80 -5.23 -15.77
CA ASN A 98 -1.19 -6.39 -16.57
C ASN A 98 -2.71 -6.50 -16.77
N TYR A 99 -3.50 -5.61 -16.17
CA TYR A 99 -4.98 -5.70 -16.12
C TYR A 99 -5.48 -7.10 -15.74
N LEU A 100 -4.77 -7.76 -14.81
CA LEU A 100 -5.02 -9.15 -14.44
C LEU A 100 -5.06 -9.29 -12.92
N ILE A 101 -6.12 -9.94 -12.42
CA ILE A 101 -6.26 -10.30 -11.01
C ILE A 101 -5.97 -11.79 -10.88
N PRO A 102 -4.82 -12.19 -10.29
CA PRO A 102 -4.55 -13.59 -10.02
C PRO A 102 -5.59 -14.20 -9.06
N PRO A 103 -5.87 -15.51 -9.12
CA PRO A 103 -6.88 -16.15 -8.28
C PRO A 103 -6.72 -15.87 -6.77
N ARG A 104 -5.48 -15.87 -6.27
CA ARG A 104 -5.18 -15.53 -4.87
C ARG A 104 -5.67 -14.13 -4.50
N TRP A 105 -5.49 -13.15 -5.38
CA TRP A 105 -5.98 -11.79 -5.17
C TRP A 105 -7.50 -11.74 -5.20
N GLN A 106 -8.12 -12.48 -6.12
CA GLN A 106 -9.58 -12.57 -6.21
C GLN A 106 -10.18 -13.14 -4.91
N GLU A 107 -9.58 -14.19 -4.33
CA GLU A 107 -9.96 -14.73 -3.03
C GLU A 107 -9.86 -13.68 -1.92
N MET A 108 -8.71 -13.00 -1.80
CA MET A 108 -8.49 -11.98 -0.78
C MET A 108 -9.45 -10.78 -0.92
N ILE A 109 -9.75 -10.37 -2.15
CA ILE A 109 -10.73 -9.32 -2.45
C ILE A 109 -12.13 -9.76 -2.03
N SER A 110 -12.54 -10.98 -2.40
CA SER A 110 -13.87 -11.51 -2.07
C SER A 110 -14.10 -11.73 -0.57
N GLN A 111 -13.04 -12.00 0.18
CA GLN A 111 -13.09 -12.18 1.63
C GLN A 111 -12.98 -10.86 2.40
N ALA A 112 -12.50 -9.79 1.76
CA ALA A 112 -12.33 -8.51 2.41
C ALA A 112 -13.67 -7.79 2.55
N ASN A 113 -14.07 -7.48 3.79
CA ASN A 113 -15.26 -6.66 4.03
C ASN A 113 -15.04 -5.20 3.59
N GLU A 114 -13.82 -4.69 3.80
CA GLU A 114 -13.48 -3.29 3.58
C GLU A 114 -12.04 -3.15 3.07
N TRP A 115 -11.75 -2.07 2.35
CA TRP A 115 -10.41 -1.72 1.89
C TRP A 115 -9.91 -0.42 2.51
N LEU A 116 -8.65 -0.41 2.93
CA LEU A 116 -7.92 0.79 3.33
C LEU A 116 -6.82 1.05 2.29
N LEU A 117 -6.98 2.12 1.51
CA LEU A 117 -6.06 2.49 0.45
C LEU A 117 -5.04 3.52 0.96
N PHE A 118 -3.75 3.19 0.83
CA PHE A 118 -2.65 4.11 1.10
C PHE A 118 -2.25 4.82 -0.18
N ILE A 119 -2.27 6.15 -0.13
CA ILE A 119 -1.84 7.05 -1.19
C ILE A 119 -0.87 8.10 -0.62
N ARG A 120 0.04 8.60 -1.44
CA ARG A 120 0.91 9.76 -1.14
C ARG A 120 0.54 10.92 -2.06
N PRO A 121 -0.39 11.80 -1.65
CA PRO A 121 -0.87 12.87 -2.51
C PRO A 121 0.22 13.81 -3.00
N ASP A 122 1.28 14.01 -2.20
CA ASP A 122 2.45 14.82 -2.51
C ASP A 122 3.30 14.26 -3.67
N GLU A 123 3.29 12.94 -3.88
CA GLU A 123 3.94 12.29 -5.02
C GLU A 123 3.04 12.24 -6.27
N ILE A 124 1.74 12.53 -6.12
CA ILE A 124 0.78 12.58 -7.23
C ILE A 124 0.89 13.94 -7.90
N LYS A 125 1.57 13.97 -9.07
CA LYS A 125 1.57 15.15 -9.91
C LYS A 125 0.14 15.42 -10.40
N PRO A 126 -0.42 16.62 -10.17
CA PRO A 126 -1.72 16.96 -10.72
C PRO A 126 -1.65 16.86 -12.24
N LEU A 127 -2.72 16.33 -12.84
CA LEU A 127 -2.85 16.37 -14.29
C LEU A 127 -2.87 17.85 -14.69
N GLU A 128 -1.94 18.28 -15.55
CA GLU A 128 -1.95 19.65 -16.04
C GLU A 128 -3.28 19.91 -16.77
N ASP A 129 -4.05 20.89 -16.29
CA ASP A 129 -5.28 21.30 -16.94
C ASP A 129 -4.94 22.05 -18.24
N VAL A 130 -5.42 21.51 -19.36
CA VAL A 130 -5.23 22.10 -20.71
C VAL A 130 -5.81 23.52 -20.77
N THR A 131 -6.82 23.83 -19.95
CA THR A 131 -7.45 25.15 -19.89
C THR A 131 -6.60 26.20 -19.17
N ASN A 132 -5.62 25.78 -18.36
CA ASN A 132 -4.76 26.67 -17.58
C ASN A 132 -3.42 27.00 -18.28
N ARG A 133 -3.31 26.68 -19.58
CA ARG A 133 -2.07 26.85 -20.35
C ARG A 133 -1.97 28.23 -21.01
N SER A 134 -0.91 28.97 -20.71
CA SER A 134 -0.42 30.04 -21.59
C SER A 134 0.21 29.41 -22.85
N ARG A 135 -0.03 30.01 -24.03
CA ARG A 135 0.42 29.51 -25.35
C ARG A 135 1.93 29.26 -25.43
N SER A 136 2.74 29.92 -24.61
CA SER A 136 4.20 29.76 -24.55
C SER A 136 4.67 28.43 -23.96
N HIS A 137 3.90 27.81 -23.05
CA HIS A 137 4.28 26.54 -22.40
C HIS A 137 4.08 25.30 -23.29
N LEU A 138 3.30 25.41 -24.37
CA LEU A 138 2.97 24.29 -25.27
C LEU A 138 4.13 23.86 -26.19
N VAL A 139 5.19 24.67 -26.29
CA VAL A 139 6.33 24.44 -27.17
C VAL A 139 7.46 23.69 -26.46
N GLU A 140 7.69 23.96 -25.18
CA GLU A 140 8.85 23.43 -24.44
C GLU A 140 8.68 22.01 -23.90
N GLN A 141 7.44 21.53 -23.66
CA GLN A 141 7.21 20.23 -23.01
C GLN A 141 6.96 19.05 -23.97
N ARG A 142 6.94 19.27 -25.29
CA ARG A 142 6.69 18.22 -26.29
C ARG A 142 7.64 17.00 -26.22
N PRO A 143 8.93 17.11 -25.84
CA PRO A 143 9.81 15.94 -25.78
C PRO A 143 9.47 15.01 -24.60
N ARG A 144 9.16 15.58 -23.42
CA ARG A 144 9.04 14.84 -22.15
C ARG A 144 7.71 14.09 -22.01
N ALA A 145 6.63 14.66 -22.51
CA ALA A 145 5.32 13.99 -22.54
C ALA A 145 5.33 12.81 -23.54
N LYS A 146 6.07 12.93 -24.66
CA LYS A 146 6.23 11.84 -25.64
C LYS A 146 6.97 10.64 -25.07
N GLU A 147 7.97 10.84 -24.21
CA GLU A 147 8.71 9.73 -23.57
C GLU A 147 7.86 8.95 -22.56
N ALA A 148 7.06 9.63 -21.74
CA ALA A 148 6.13 8.97 -20.80
C ALA A 148 5.01 8.20 -21.52
N LEU A 149 4.45 8.79 -22.59
CA LEU A 149 3.46 8.13 -23.45
C LEU A 149 4.06 6.95 -24.23
N ALA A 150 5.34 7.02 -24.62
CA ALA A 150 6.03 5.93 -25.31
C ALA A 150 6.34 4.73 -24.41
N GLN A 151 6.38 4.91 -23.08
CA GLN A 151 6.61 3.84 -22.10
C GLN A 151 5.30 3.23 -21.54
N GLY A 152 4.13 3.73 -21.95
CA GLY A 152 2.85 3.18 -21.52
C GLY A 152 2.58 3.31 -20.00
N GLU A 153 3.28 4.19 -19.30
CA GLU A 153 3.11 4.36 -17.85
C GLU A 153 1.86 5.19 -17.55
N LEU A 154 0.93 4.62 -16.78
CA LEU A 154 -0.25 5.32 -16.29
C LEU A 154 0.15 6.50 -15.39
N SER A 155 -0.57 7.62 -15.51
CA SER A 155 -0.47 8.69 -14.51
C SER A 155 -0.86 8.16 -13.13
N ALA A 156 -0.32 8.73 -12.05
CA ALA A 156 -0.65 8.28 -10.69
C ALA A 156 -2.17 8.31 -10.40
N PRO A 157 -2.95 9.34 -10.80
CA PRO A 157 -4.41 9.29 -10.68
C PRO A 157 -5.04 8.15 -11.47
N ALA A 158 -4.60 7.94 -12.72
CA ALA A 158 -5.11 6.84 -13.55
C ALA A 158 -4.81 5.48 -12.92
N PHE A 159 -3.61 5.28 -12.39
CA PHE A 159 -3.22 4.06 -11.68
C PHE A 159 -4.19 3.71 -10.54
N TYR A 160 -4.52 4.67 -9.67
CA TYR A 160 -5.42 4.41 -8.55
C TYR A 160 -6.88 4.22 -8.99
N ILE A 161 -7.31 4.91 -10.06
CA ILE A 161 -8.65 4.70 -10.64
C ILE A 161 -8.76 3.29 -11.20
N GLU A 162 -7.81 2.87 -12.03
CA GLU A 162 -7.77 1.52 -12.61
C GLU A 162 -7.71 0.45 -11.51
N LEU A 163 -6.86 0.65 -10.50
CA LEU A 163 -6.82 -0.25 -9.34
C LEU A 163 -8.20 -0.41 -8.70
N LEU A 164 -8.89 0.68 -8.39
CA LEU A 164 -10.21 0.62 -7.76
C LEU A 164 -11.28 -0.02 -8.67
N GLN A 165 -11.20 0.22 -9.98
CA GLN A 165 -12.11 -0.40 -10.95
C GLN A 165 -11.89 -1.91 -11.06
N MET A 166 -10.64 -2.37 -11.00
CA MET A 166 -10.30 -3.78 -11.02
C MET A 166 -10.76 -4.52 -9.76
N LEU A 167 -10.71 -3.87 -8.59
CA LEU A 167 -11.06 -4.54 -7.34
C LEU A 167 -12.58 -4.71 -7.14
N ARG A 168 -13.40 -3.99 -7.91
CA ARG A 168 -14.87 -4.02 -7.85
C ARG A 168 -15.45 -5.31 -8.43
#